data_AF-A0A0B6ZA79-F1
#
_entry.id   AF-A0A0B6ZA79-F1
#
_cell.length_a   1.000
_cell.length_b   1.000
_cell.length_c   1.000
_cell.angle_alpha   90.00
_cell.angle_beta   90.00
_cell.angle_gamma   90.00
#
_symmetry.space_group_name_H-M   'P 1'
#
loop_
_entity.id
_entity.type
_entity.pdbx_description
1 polymer ?
#
loop_
_entity_poly.entity_id
_entity_poly.type
_entity_poly.pdbx_seq_one_letter_code
_entity_poly.pdbx_strand_id
1 'polypeptide(L)'
;MRVRRKVVAGGAFLVLLAVFVFVLSTTNHNANISYDDPQLEKKVVELQEKLHKAENLNRQREDEMYALLSRYGNDSISAGSNMSILHEVIDSLQVPGIYSYLPHLTGHPDYLRPAIKFSQGRQGVSIVIGVPTIKRAKESYLIKTLSSLITGLNKIDSDDCLIVVFIAEPWDKDFYEQVIASIKESF
;
A
#
# COMPACT_ATOMS: atom_id res chain seq x y z
N MET A 1 -57.53 39.09 38.68
CA MET A 1 -56.05 39.04 38.58
C MET A 1 -55.50 38.14 37.45
N ARG A 2 -56.24 37.83 36.37
CA ARG A 2 -55.81 36.88 35.30
C ARG A 2 -55.21 37.52 34.03
N VAL A 3 -55.26 38.84 33.88
CA VAL A 3 -54.91 39.53 32.61
C VAL A 3 -53.40 39.78 32.46
N ARG A 4 -52.65 39.97 33.57
CA ARG A 4 -51.21 40.31 33.52
C ARG A 4 -50.29 39.14 33.10
N ARG A 5 -50.68 37.88 33.32
CA ARG A 5 -49.85 36.71 32.95
C ARG A 5 -49.81 36.45 31.44
N LYS A 6 -50.88 36.80 30.70
CA LYS A 6 -50.93 36.60 29.23
C LYS A 6 -50.04 37.60 28.47
N VAL A 7 -49.91 38.82 28.98
CA VAL A 7 -49.05 39.86 28.36
C VAL A 7 -47.56 39.54 28.54
N VAL A 8 -47.18 39.04 29.72
CA VAL A 8 -45.79 38.61 29.99
C VAL A 8 -45.42 37.36 29.18
N ALA A 9 -46.34 36.40 29.03
CA ALA A 9 -46.13 35.22 28.18
C ALA A 9 -46.01 35.58 26.69
N GLY A 10 -46.82 36.54 26.21
CA GLY A 10 -46.71 37.05 24.83
C GLY A 10 -45.40 37.80 24.56
N GLY A 11 -44.92 38.60 25.53
CA GLY A 11 -43.63 39.28 25.45
C GLY A 11 -42.45 38.31 25.41
N ALA A 12 -42.47 37.26 26.24
CA ALA A 12 -41.42 36.23 26.25
C ALA A 12 -41.37 35.44 24.92
N PHE A 13 -42.53 35.18 24.30
CA PHE A 13 -42.59 34.51 23.00
C PHE A 13 -42.01 35.38 21.87
N LEU A 14 -42.27 36.69 21.88
CA LEU A 14 -41.68 37.61 20.89
C LEU A 14 -40.16 37.71 21.02
N VAL A 15 -39.62 37.69 22.24
CA VAL A 15 -38.16 37.68 22.46
C VAL A 15 -37.55 36.37 21.97
N LEU A 16 -38.17 35.23 22.27
CA LEU A 16 -37.70 33.93 21.76
C LEU A 16 -37.77 33.84 20.24
N LEU A 17 -38.82 34.38 19.62
CA LEU A 17 -38.97 34.42 18.16
C LEU A 17 -37.92 35.32 17.51
N ALA A 18 -37.61 36.49 18.11
CA ALA A 18 -36.55 37.36 17.65
C ALA A 18 -35.16 36.70 17.75
N VAL A 19 -34.88 35.98 18.84
CA VAL A 19 -33.64 35.21 19.00
C VAL A 19 -33.57 34.06 18.00
N PHE A 20 -34.69 33.37 17.75
CA PHE A 20 -34.75 32.29 16.76
C PHE A 20 -34.50 32.80 15.34
N VAL A 21 -35.09 33.94 14.96
CA VAL A 21 -34.84 34.60 13.68
C VAL A 21 -33.39 35.10 13.57
N PHE A 22 -32.81 35.60 14.67
CA PHE A 22 -31.41 36.01 14.69
C PHE A 22 -30.46 34.82 14.51
N VAL A 23 -30.71 33.70 15.19
CA VAL A 23 -29.94 32.45 15.04
C VAL A 23 -30.09 31.85 13.64
N LEU A 24 -31.29 31.93 13.05
CA LEU A 24 -31.52 31.57 11.65
C LEU A 24 -30.74 32.48 10.69
N SER A 25 -30.70 33.79 10.92
CA SER A 25 -29.90 34.71 10.10
C SER A 25 -28.39 34.49 10.22
N THR A 26 -27.88 34.09 11.39
CA THR A 26 -26.45 33.76 11.56
C THR A 26 -26.06 32.41 10.96
N THR A 27 -26.97 31.43 10.95
CA THR A 27 -26.73 30.12 10.33
C THR A 27 -26.87 30.17 8.80
N ASN A 28 -27.61 31.15 8.28
CA ASN A 28 -27.71 31.45 6.85
C ASN A 28 -26.60 32.39 6.34
N HIS A 29 -25.55 32.63 7.12
CA HIS A 29 -24.31 33.13 6.56
C HIS A 29 -23.70 31.98 5.75
N ASN A 30 -24.14 31.89 4.48
CA ASN A 30 -23.57 31.04 3.46
C ASN A 30 -22.07 30.99 3.68
N ALA A 31 -21.56 29.80 3.97
CA ALA A 31 -20.19 29.46 3.67
C ALA A 31 -20.02 29.69 2.16
N ASN A 32 -19.67 30.92 1.80
CA ASN A 32 -19.15 31.23 0.49
C ASN A 32 -17.77 30.57 0.50
N ILE A 33 -17.75 29.27 0.22
CA ILE A 33 -16.54 28.52 -0.06
C ILE A 33 -15.95 29.25 -1.26
N SER A 34 -14.87 29.98 -1.02
CA SER A 34 -14.11 30.63 -2.07
C SER A 34 -13.61 29.53 -3.01
N TYR A 35 -14.24 29.41 -4.18
CA TYR A 35 -13.96 28.39 -5.19
C TYR A 35 -12.63 28.62 -5.94
N ASP A 36 -11.90 29.70 -5.64
CA ASP A 36 -10.62 30.04 -6.25
C ASP A 36 -9.43 29.56 -5.40
N ASP A 37 -9.28 28.26 -5.20
CA ASP A 37 -7.96 27.71 -4.85
C ASP A 37 -7.28 27.23 -6.16
N PRO A 38 -6.37 28.04 -6.76
CA PRO A 38 -5.73 27.72 -8.04
C PRO A 38 -4.89 26.43 -8.00
N GLN A 39 -4.60 25.91 -6.80
CA GLN A 39 -3.95 24.61 -6.62
C GLN A 39 -4.94 23.45 -6.78
N LEU A 40 -6.19 23.63 -6.37
CA LEU A 40 -7.23 22.61 -6.50
C LEU A 40 -7.63 22.42 -7.96
N GLU A 41 -7.80 23.52 -8.69
CA GLU A 41 -8.11 23.47 -10.13
C GLU A 41 -7.03 22.72 -10.91
N LYS A 42 -5.74 23.03 -10.65
CA LYS A 42 -4.61 22.31 -11.25
C LYS A 42 -4.63 20.82 -10.92
N LYS A 43 -4.90 20.44 -9.67
CA LYS A 43 -4.99 19.03 -9.27
C LYS A 43 -6.16 18.31 -9.92
N VAL A 44 -7.31 18.98 -10.08
CA VAL A 44 -8.47 18.40 -10.76
C VAL A 44 -8.15 18.14 -12.23
N VAL A 45 -7.51 19.09 -12.92
CA VAL A 45 -7.07 18.92 -14.31
C VAL A 45 -6.04 17.80 -14.43
N GLU A 46 -5.05 17.74 -13.55
CA GLU A 46 -4.05 16.66 -13.54
C GLU A 46 -4.70 15.29 -13.30
N LEU A 47 -5.64 15.21 -12.36
CA LEU A 47 -6.37 13.97 -12.06
C LEU A 47 -7.25 13.55 -13.24
N GLN A 48 -7.91 14.49 -13.91
CA GLN A 48 -8.68 14.23 -15.12
C GLN A 48 -7.79 13.71 -16.25
N GLU A 49 -6.61 14.30 -16.46
CA GLU A 49 -5.66 13.84 -17.46
C GLU A 49 -5.15 12.42 -17.13
N LYS A 50 -4.79 12.16 -15.87
CA LYS A 50 -4.38 10.83 -15.41
C LYS A 50 -5.48 9.79 -15.57
N LEU A 51 -6.73 10.13 -15.25
CA LEU A 51 -7.87 9.24 -15.40
C LEU A 51 -8.10 8.93 -16.87
N HIS A 52 -8.16 9.95 -17.73
CA HIS A 52 -8.33 9.77 -19.17
C HIS A 52 -7.21 8.93 -19.79
N LYS A 53 -5.96 9.14 -19.35
CA LYS A 53 -4.82 8.30 -19.78
C LYS A 53 -5.00 6.84 -19.33
N ALA A 54 -5.40 6.62 -18.09
CA ALA A 54 -5.61 5.28 -17.55
C ALA A 54 -6.77 4.56 -18.28
N GLU A 55 -7.87 5.25 -18.54
CA GLU A 55 -9.02 4.72 -19.27
C GLU A 55 -8.64 4.31 -20.70
N ASN A 56 -7.88 5.15 -21.41
CA ASN A 56 -7.38 4.82 -22.74
C ASN A 56 -6.46 3.61 -22.74
N LEU A 57 -5.54 3.50 -21.77
CA LEU A 57 -4.68 2.33 -21.62
C LEU A 57 -5.49 1.07 -21.31
N ASN A 58 -6.53 1.18 -20.48
CA ASN A 58 -7.35 0.04 -20.13
C ASN A 58 -8.18 -0.43 -21.32
N ARG A 59 -8.74 0.50 -22.09
CA ARG A 59 -9.47 0.21 -23.33
C ARG A 59 -8.58 -0.44 -24.39
N GLN A 60 -7.34 0.02 -24.54
CA GLN A 60 -6.35 -0.64 -25.40
C GLN A 60 -6.11 -2.09 -24.98
N ARG A 61 -5.95 -2.36 -23.67
CA ARG A 61 -5.80 -3.72 -23.16
C ARG A 61 -7.04 -4.59 -23.39
N GLU A 62 -8.23 -4.02 -23.29
CA GLU A 62 -9.48 -4.71 -23.61
C GLU A 62 -9.53 -5.09 -25.10
N ASP A 63 -9.17 -4.16 -26.00
CA ASP A 63 -9.12 -4.41 -27.44
C ASP A 63 -8.09 -5.50 -27.80
N GLU A 64 -6.91 -5.48 -27.17
CA GLU A 64 -5.90 -6.54 -27.29
C GLU A 64 -6.45 -7.89 -26.82
N MET A 65 -7.16 -7.93 -25.69
CA MET A 65 -7.79 -9.15 -25.17
C MET A 65 -8.84 -9.70 -26.15
N TYR A 66 -9.68 -8.83 -26.74
CA TYR A 66 -10.65 -9.25 -27.75
C TYR A 66 -9.99 -9.76 -29.04
N ALA A 67 -8.87 -9.17 -29.45
CA ALA A 67 -8.09 -9.63 -30.59
C ALA A 67 -7.50 -11.04 -30.34
N LEU A 68 -7.03 -11.32 -29.12
CA LEU A 68 -6.54 -12.65 -28.74
C LEU A 68 -7.67 -13.70 -28.71
N LEU A 69 -8.81 -13.35 -28.12
CA LEU A 69 -9.99 -14.22 -28.08
C LEU A 69 -10.51 -14.58 -29.48
N SER A 70 -10.57 -13.59 -30.38
CA SER A 70 -11.02 -13.81 -31.76
C SER A 70 -10.03 -14.63 -32.58
N ARG A 71 -8.72 -14.45 -32.39
CA ARG A 71 -7.68 -15.30 -33.00
C ARG A 71 -7.82 -16.76 -32.60
N TYR A 72 -8.25 -17.03 -31.37
CA TYR A 72 -8.38 -18.37 -30.82
C TYR A 72 -9.74 -19.06 -31.09
N GLY A 73 -10.83 -18.27 -31.22
CA GLY A 73 -12.16 -18.78 -31.53
C GLY A 73 -12.25 -19.56 -32.86
N ASN A 74 -11.29 -19.40 -33.76
CA ASN A 74 -11.23 -20.09 -35.04
C ASN A 74 -10.40 -21.39 -35.05
N ASP A 75 -9.60 -21.70 -34.02
CA ASP A 75 -8.61 -22.79 -34.07
C ASP A 75 -8.78 -23.87 -32.98
N SER A 76 -9.97 -23.98 -32.38
CA SER A 76 -10.25 -24.94 -31.31
C SER A 76 -11.12 -26.12 -31.75
N ILE A 77 -10.53 -27.06 -32.49
CA ILE A 77 -10.91 -28.49 -32.43
C ILE A 77 -9.64 -29.35 -32.24
N SER A 78 -9.12 -29.39 -31.01
CA SER A 78 -8.43 -30.58 -30.46
C SER A 78 -8.24 -30.40 -28.95
N ALA A 79 -8.93 -31.24 -28.17
CA ALA A 79 -9.13 -31.11 -26.73
C ALA A 79 -7.94 -31.52 -25.84
N GLY A 80 -6.70 -31.21 -26.24
CA GLY A 80 -5.47 -31.66 -25.55
C GLY A 80 -4.58 -30.59 -24.92
N SER A 81 -4.83 -29.30 -25.17
CA SER A 81 -3.81 -28.24 -25.06
C SER A 81 -4.16 -27.07 -24.14
N ASN A 82 -5.07 -27.27 -23.17
CA ASN A 82 -5.54 -26.17 -22.31
C ASN A 82 -4.41 -25.46 -21.53
N MET A 83 -3.29 -26.13 -21.18
CA MET A 83 -2.21 -25.52 -20.40
C MET A 83 -1.16 -24.76 -21.26
N SER A 84 -0.90 -25.22 -22.49
CA SER A 84 -0.03 -24.50 -23.43
C SER A 84 -0.72 -23.26 -23.99
N ILE A 85 -2.05 -23.32 -24.17
CA ILE A 85 -2.88 -22.22 -24.66
C ILE A 85 -2.91 -21.06 -23.65
N LEU A 86 -3.03 -21.35 -22.35
CA LEU A 86 -2.95 -20.31 -21.33
C LEU A 86 -1.58 -19.62 -21.29
N HIS A 87 -0.48 -20.35 -21.58
CA HIS A 87 0.85 -19.76 -21.62
C HIS A 87 1.00 -18.78 -22.79
N GLU A 88 0.49 -19.11 -23.98
CA GLU A 88 0.53 -18.21 -25.15
C GLU A 88 -0.37 -16.96 -24.97
N VAL A 89 -1.51 -17.09 -24.28
CA VAL A 89 -2.37 -15.95 -23.92
C VAL A 89 -1.71 -15.06 -22.86
N ILE A 90 -1.04 -15.64 -21.86
CA ILE A 90 -0.29 -14.88 -20.84
C ILE A 90 0.93 -14.19 -21.44
N ASP A 91 1.63 -14.81 -22.40
CA ASP A 91 2.80 -14.22 -23.06
C ASP A 91 2.42 -13.12 -24.07
N SER A 92 1.22 -13.19 -24.65
CA SER A 92 0.70 -12.16 -25.58
C SER A 92 -0.01 -11.01 -24.88
N LEU A 93 -0.55 -11.23 -23.69
CA LEU A 93 -0.89 -10.15 -22.77
C LEU A 93 0.42 -9.60 -22.19
N GLN A 94 0.77 -8.35 -22.49
CA GLN A 94 1.83 -7.65 -21.73
C GLN A 94 1.32 -7.32 -20.32
N VAL A 95 1.00 -8.34 -19.54
CA VAL A 95 0.82 -8.19 -18.10
C VAL A 95 2.22 -7.97 -17.54
N PRO A 96 2.47 -6.86 -16.85
CA PRO A 96 3.76 -6.65 -16.22
C PRO A 96 3.99 -7.79 -15.22
N GLY A 97 4.88 -8.72 -15.59
CA GLY A 97 5.28 -9.82 -14.74
C GLY A 97 6.14 -9.31 -13.58
N ILE A 98 6.52 -10.21 -12.66
CA ILE A 98 7.41 -9.84 -11.54
C ILE A 98 8.69 -9.13 -12.01
N TYR A 99 9.22 -9.50 -13.17
CA TYR A 99 10.40 -8.90 -13.79
C TYR A 99 10.17 -7.49 -14.35
N SER A 100 8.93 -7.12 -14.67
CA SER A 100 8.59 -5.74 -15.04
C SER A 100 8.72 -4.78 -13.86
N TYR A 101 8.45 -5.26 -12.64
CA TYR A 101 8.59 -4.49 -11.40
C TYR A 101 9.95 -4.67 -10.74
N LEU A 102 10.58 -5.82 -10.93
CA LEU A 102 11.89 -6.19 -10.38
C LEU A 102 12.87 -6.50 -11.53
N PRO A 103 13.23 -5.51 -12.36
CA PRO A 103 14.05 -5.75 -13.55
C PRO A 103 15.44 -6.32 -13.22
N HIS A 104 15.95 -6.04 -12.01
CA HIS A 104 17.23 -6.57 -11.51
C HIS A 104 17.23 -8.09 -11.27
N LEU A 105 16.06 -8.74 -11.27
CA LEU A 105 15.95 -10.21 -11.18
C LEU A 105 16.03 -10.89 -12.56
N THR A 106 15.96 -10.13 -13.65
CA THR A 106 16.06 -10.67 -15.01
C THR A 106 17.45 -11.26 -15.21
N GLY A 107 17.52 -12.57 -15.45
CA GLY A 107 18.79 -13.30 -15.58
C GLY A 107 19.45 -13.69 -14.25
N HIS A 108 18.85 -13.32 -13.11
CA HIS A 108 19.38 -13.61 -11.77
C HIS A 108 18.28 -14.14 -10.83
N PRO A 109 17.72 -15.34 -11.09
CA PRO A 109 16.68 -15.92 -10.24
C PRO A 109 17.15 -16.18 -8.80
N ASP A 110 18.46 -16.33 -8.61
CA ASP A 110 19.07 -16.60 -7.30
C ASP A 110 18.99 -15.41 -6.34
N TYR A 111 18.76 -14.19 -6.84
CA TYR A 111 18.68 -12.98 -6.00
C TYR A 111 17.44 -12.92 -5.11
N LEU A 112 16.43 -13.77 -5.39
CA LEU A 112 15.29 -13.96 -4.50
C LEU A 112 15.59 -14.88 -3.32
N ARG A 113 16.75 -15.54 -3.31
CA ARG A 113 17.14 -16.48 -2.26
C ARG A 113 18.03 -15.74 -1.26
N PRO A 114 17.73 -15.82 0.05
CA PRO A 114 18.62 -15.23 1.05
C PRO A 114 19.98 -15.94 0.99
N ALA A 115 21.06 -15.16 1.04
CA ALA A 115 22.43 -15.69 1.01
C ALA A 115 22.68 -16.70 2.15
N ILE A 116 22.07 -16.46 3.31
CA ILE A 116 22.14 -17.33 4.47
C ILE A 116 20.75 -17.45 5.07
N LYS A 117 20.36 -18.68 5.35
CA LYS A 117 19.13 -19.00 6.08
C LYS A 117 19.49 -19.51 7.46
N PHE A 118 19.15 -18.74 8.48
CA PHE A 118 19.20 -19.16 9.87
C PHE A 118 17.77 -19.17 10.41
N SER A 119 17.21 -20.37 10.59
CA SER A 119 15.84 -20.54 11.08
C SER A 119 15.69 -21.91 11.72
N GLN A 120 14.88 -22.03 12.76
CA GLN A 120 14.47 -23.30 13.38
C GLN A 120 13.46 -24.09 12.50
N GLY A 121 13.60 -24.04 11.17
CA GLY A 121 12.71 -24.74 10.23
C GLY A 121 11.31 -24.15 10.08
N ARG A 122 11.07 -22.91 10.54
CA ARG A 122 9.76 -22.24 10.46
C ARG A 122 9.31 -22.03 9.01
N GLN A 123 8.03 -22.27 8.76
CA GLN A 123 7.36 -22.14 7.46
C GLN A 123 5.93 -21.63 7.67
N GLY A 124 5.36 -20.96 6.65
CA GLY A 124 3.97 -20.50 6.70
C GLY A 124 3.72 -19.34 7.66
N VAL A 125 4.73 -18.50 7.91
CA VAL A 125 4.59 -17.34 8.79
C VAL A 125 3.71 -16.26 8.18
N SER A 126 2.91 -15.56 9.00
CA SER A 126 2.10 -14.43 8.56
C SER A 126 2.86 -13.09 8.58
N ILE A 127 3.89 -12.98 9.41
CA ILE A 127 4.66 -11.74 9.60
C ILE A 127 6.11 -11.93 9.16
N VAL A 128 6.59 -10.98 8.34
CA VAL A 128 8.00 -10.88 7.96
C VAL A 128 8.51 -9.48 8.30
N ILE A 129 9.59 -9.40 9.08
CA ILE A 129 10.21 -8.13 9.48
C ILE A 129 11.54 -7.98 8.76
N GLY A 130 11.67 -6.93 7.94
CA GLY A 130 12.93 -6.56 7.29
C GLY A 130 13.77 -5.63 8.16
N VAL A 131 15.02 -6.00 8.45
CA VAL A 131 15.97 -5.19 9.23
C VAL A 131 17.17 -4.85 8.35
N PRO A 132 17.29 -3.60 7.87
CA PRO A 132 18.47 -3.18 7.12
C PRO A 132 19.65 -2.87 8.03
N THR A 133 20.87 -3.16 7.57
CA THR A 133 22.12 -2.83 8.26
C THR A 133 23.19 -2.37 7.28
N ILE A 134 24.07 -1.50 7.79
CA ILE A 134 25.29 -1.02 7.13
C ILE A 134 26.43 -1.03 8.16
N LYS A 135 27.67 -1.05 7.69
CA LYS A 135 28.86 -0.87 8.49
C LYS A 135 28.83 0.51 9.14
N ARG A 136 29.13 0.53 10.42
CA ARG A 136 29.21 1.74 11.23
C ARG A 136 30.61 1.82 11.83
N ALA A 137 31.17 3.03 11.85
CA ALA A 137 32.51 3.26 12.40
C ALA A 137 32.58 3.11 13.93
N LYS A 138 31.44 3.21 14.64
CA LYS A 138 31.38 3.17 16.10
C LYS A 138 30.83 1.85 16.61
N GLU A 139 29.49 1.70 16.59
CA GLU A 139 28.80 0.48 17.03
C GLU A 139 27.71 0.09 16.04
N SER A 140 27.55 -1.21 15.84
CA SER A 140 26.41 -1.77 15.12
C SER A 140 25.19 -1.84 16.04
N TYR A 141 24.06 -1.33 15.57
CA TYR A 141 22.78 -1.42 16.29
C TYR A 141 22.08 -2.76 16.08
N LEU A 142 22.55 -3.58 15.13
CA LEU A 142 21.81 -4.75 14.65
C LEU A 142 21.43 -5.72 15.76
N ILE A 143 22.39 -6.14 16.59
CA ILE A 143 22.13 -7.10 17.67
C ILE A 143 21.15 -6.52 18.70
N LYS A 144 21.35 -5.26 19.10
CA LYS A 144 20.44 -4.55 20.03
C LYS A 144 19.02 -4.44 19.46
N THR A 145 18.89 -4.19 18.16
CA THR A 145 17.60 -4.13 17.45
C THR A 145 16.94 -5.51 17.39
N LEU A 146 17.68 -6.55 16.98
CA LEU A 146 17.16 -7.92 16.91
C LEU A 146 16.71 -8.43 18.29
N SER A 147 17.51 -8.19 19.34
CA SER A 147 17.13 -8.57 20.70
C SER A 147 15.85 -7.86 21.11
N SER A 148 15.77 -6.54 20.92
CA SER A 148 14.56 -5.76 21.26
C SER A 148 13.32 -6.26 20.53
N LEU A 149 13.43 -6.57 19.23
CA LEU A 149 12.33 -7.12 18.44
C LEU A 149 11.89 -8.48 18.97
N ILE A 150 12.82 -9.41 19.18
CA ILE A 150 12.52 -10.77 19.63
C ILE A 150 11.89 -10.75 21.03
N THR A 151 12.41 -9.92 21.94
CA THR A 151 11.85 -9.78 23.30
C THR A 151 10.52 -9.03 23.33
N GLY A 152 10.26 -8.18 22.34
CA GLY A 152 9.03 -7.41 22.24
C GLY A 152 7.85 -8.21 21.69
N LEU A 153 8.11 -9.33 21.02
CA LEU A 153 7.09 -10.21 20.48
C LEU A 153 6.52 -11.13 21.58
N ASN A 154 5.21 -11.32 21.55
CA ASN A 154 4.57 -12.36 22.37
C ASN A 154 4.94 -13.76 21.79
N LYS A 155 4.68 -14.83 22.54
CA LYS A 155 5.06 -16.18 22.09
C LYS A 155 4.41 -16.62 20.77
N ILE A 156 3.13 -16.29 20.56
CA ILE A 156 2.39 -16.61 19.34
C ILE A 156 3.01 -15.87 18.15
N ASP A 157 3.20 -14.56 18.28
CA ASP A 157 3.79 -13.74 17.21
C ASP A 157 5.24 -14.13 16.95
N SER A 158 5.98 -14.49 18.01
CA SER A 158 7.35 -14.97 17.90
C SER A 158 7.42 -16.25 17.08
N ASP A 159 6.49 -17.20 17.27
CA ASP A 159 6.45 -18.44 16.49
C ASP A 159 5.94 -18.22 15.04
N ASP A 160 5.13 -17.19 14.81
CA ASP A 160 4.56 -16.80 13.51
C ASP A 160 5.31 -15.64 12.81
N CYS A 161 6.61 -15.51 13.06
CA CYS A 161 7.44 -14.44 12.51
C CYS A 161 8.77 -14.92 11.92
N LEU A 162 9.17 -14.29 10.80
CA LEU A 162 10.50 -14.39 10.21
C LEU A 162 11.16 -13.01 10.14
N ILE A 163 12.39 -12.90 10.63
CA ILE A 163 13.19 -11.69 10.50
C ILE A 163 14.19 -11.86 9.35
N VAL A 164 14.16 -10.94 8.38
CA VAL A 164 15.07 -10.91 7.24
C VAL A 164 16.03 -9.74 7.42
N VAL A 165 17.32 -10.02 7.55
CA VAL A 165 18.35 -8.99 7.69
C VAL A 165 18.95 -8.68 6.33
N PHE A 166 18.89 -7.41 5.92
CA PHE A 166 19.50 -6.92 4.68
C PHE A 166 20.82 -6.22 4.97
N ILE A 167 21.91 -6.68 4.38
CA ILE A 167 23.25 -6.10 4.51
C ILE A 167 23.54 -5.31 3.23
N ALA A 168 23.60 -3.98 3.33
CA ALA A 168 23.66 -3.13 2.12
C ALA A 168 25.07 -2.96 1.53
N GLU A 169 26.10 -3.56 2.12
CA GLU A 169 27.49 -3.49 1.66
C GLU A 169 28.01 -4.88 1.27
N PRO A 170 27.49 -5.49 0.19
CA PRO A 170 27.87 -6.84 -0.23
C PRO A 170 29.33 -6.97 -0.66
N TRP A 171 30.01 -5.86 -0.96
CA TRP A 171 31.43 -5.84 -1.33
C TRP A 171 32.39 -6.00 -0.13
N ASP A 172 31.93 -5.76 1.09
CA ASP A 172 32.74 -5.86 2.31
C ASP A 172 32.55 -7.24 2.96
N LYS A 173 33.42 -8.17 2.56
CA LYS A 173 33.36 -9.57 2.99
C LYS A 173 33.55 -9.74 4.50
N ASP A 174 34.57 -9.11 5.04
CA ASP A 174 34.91 -9.22 6.45
C ASP A 174 33.76 -8.70 7.33
N PHE A 175 33.11 -7.61 6.89
CA PHE A 175 31.97 -7.06 7.60
C PHE A 175 30.77 -8.01 7.64
N TYR A 176 30.32 -8.53 6.48
CA TYR A 176 29.13 -9.39 6.50
C TYR A 176 29.41 -10.71 7.23
N GLU A 177 30.63 -11.28 7.13
CA GLU A 177 31.03 -12.48 7.87
C GLU A 177 31.02 -12.25 9.38
N GLN A 178 31.52 -11.10 9.84
CA GLN A 178 31.44 -10.71 11.24
C GLN A 178 30.00 -10.58 11.71
N VAL A 179 29.13 -9.94 10.91
CA VAL A 179 27.70 -9.80 11.23
C VAL A 179 27.03 -11.17 11.38
N ILE A 180 27.30 -12.09 10.47
CA ILE A 180 26.75 -13.45 10.52
C ILE A 180 27.22 -14.18 11.78
N ALA A 181 28.50 -14.08 12.13
CA ALA A 181 29.06 -14.69 13.32
C ALA A 181 28.39 -14.14 14.59
N SER A 182 28.26 -12.80 14.70
CA SER A 182 27.60 -12.17 15.84
C SER A 182 26.14 -12.56 15.99
N ILE A 183 25.40 -12.72 14.88
CA ILE A 183 24.00 -13.17 14.93
C ILE A 183 23.91 -14.61 15.45
N LYS A 184 24.74 -15.53 14.92
CA LYS A 184 24.75 -16.95 15.33
C LYS A 184 25.19 -17.17 16.77
N GLU A 185 26.03 -16.30 17.30
CA GLU A 185 26.46 -16.37 18.70
C GLU A 185 25.38 -15.84 19.65
N SER A 186 24.58 -14.86 19.19
CA SER A 186 23.57 -14.18 20.02
C SER A 186 22.20 -14.87 20.05
N PHE A 187 21.84 -15.67 19.03
CA PHE A 187 20.52 -16.27 18.83
C PHE A 187 20.63 -17.69 18.25
#